data_AF-A0A285Q1G5-F1
#
_entry.id   AF-A0A285Q1G5-F1
#
_cell.length_a   1.000
_cell.length_b   1.000
_cell.length_c   1.000
_cell.angle_alpha   90.00
_cell.angle_beta   90.00
_cell.angle_gamma   90.00
#
_symmetry.space_group_name_H-M   'P 1'
#
loop_
_entity.id
_entity.type
_entity.pdbx_description
1 polymer ?
#
loop_
_entity_poly.entity_id
_entity_poly.type
_entity_poly.pdbx_seq_one_letter_code
_entity_poly.pdbx_strand_id
1 'polypeptide(L)'
;MLERRQIFFSTTITLFIFVSSMARGETCLAPERPFVPSDRHAAREYADLIRKDFENYISDMQNYFQCMEGERSRAFPEAQEVSQKYGQFIQFVQE
;
A
#
# COMPACT_ATOMS: atom_id res chain seq x y z
N MET A 1 -33.27 -15.94 21.44
CA MET A 1 -32.10 -15.24 22.01
C MET A 1 -30.82 -15.46 21.20
N LEU A 2 -30.52 -16.69 20.72
CA LEU A 2 -29.35 -16.96 19.88
C LEU A 2 -29.34 -16.17 18.55
N GLU A 3 -30.46 -16.09 17.83
CA GLU A 3 -30.55 -15.36 16.55
C GLU A 3 -30.33 -13.85 16.71
N ARG A 4 -30.93 -13.21 17.73
CA ARG A 4 -30.65 -11.79 18.02
C ARG A 4 -29.17 -11.57 18.30
N ARG A 5 -28.51 -12.48 19.02
CA ARG A 5 -27.07 -12.39 19.32
C ARG A 5 -26.22 -12.57 18.04
N GLN A 6 -26.59 -13.48 17.14
CA GLN A 6 -25.93 -13.63 15.83
C GLN A 6 -26.12 -12.42 14.91
N ILE A 7 -27.32 -11.84 14.85
CA ILE A 7 -27.60 -10.64 14.05
C ILE A 7 -26.80 -9.45 14.56
N PHE A 8 -26.72 -9.26 15.90
CA PHE A 8 -25.91 -8.20 16.51
C PHE A 8 -24.43 -8.38 16.19
N PHE A 9 -23.89 -9.60 16.33
CA PHE A 9 -22.49 -9.89 15.98
C PHE A 9 -22.19 -9.65 14.49
N SER A 10 -23.12 -10.02 13.61
CA SER A 10 -22.98 -9.78 12.17
C SER A 10 -22.95 -8.29 11.85
N THR A 11 -23.84 -7.50 12.46
CA THR A 11 -23.89 -6.05 12.23
C THR A 11 -22.68 -5.32 12.79
N THR A 12 -22.13 -5.72 13.94
CA THR A 12 -20.86 -5.14 14.43
C THR A 12 -19.71 -5.43 13.48
N ILE A 13 -19.56 -6.66 12.99
CA ILE A 13 -18.48 -7.02 12.06
C ILE A 13 -18.57 -6.20 10.76
N THR A 14 -19.77 -6.06 10.18
CA THR A 14 -19.97 -5.26 8.97
C THR A 14 -19.66 -3.77 9.22
N LEU A 15 -20.02 -3.23 10.40
CA LEU A 15 -19.72 -1.84 10.76
C LEU A 15 -18.21 -1.60 10.94
N PHE A 16 -17.48 -2.53 11.55
CA PHE A 16 -16.04 -2.43 11.72
C PHE A 16 -15.29 -2.40 10.38
N ILE A 17 -15.68 -3.24 9.41
CA ILE A 17 -15.06 -3.26 8.07
C ILE A 17 -15.24 -1.91 7.35
N PHE A 18 -16.41 -1.28 7.50
CA PHE A 18 -16.70 0.01 6.85
C PHE A 18 -15.88 1.17 7.43
N VAL A 19 -15.65 1.18 8.75
CA VAL A 19 -14.85 2.23 9.42
C VAL A 19 -13.37 2.17 9.03
N SER A 20 -12.80 0.98 8.86
CA SER A 20 -11.41 0.83 8.40
C SER A 20 -11.14 1.42 7.00
N SER A 21 -12.17 1.56 6.16
CA SER A 21 -12.05 2.20 4.85
C SER A 21 -11.83 3.72 4.92
N MET A 22 -11.94 4.32 6.11
CA MET A 22 -11.67 5.75 6.33
C MET A 22 -10.21 6.05 6.70
N ALA A 23 -9.35 5.03 6.81
CA ALA A 23 -7.92 5.25 7.00
C ALA A 23 -7.36 6.02 5.80
N ARG A 24 -6.77 7.20 6.05
CA ARG A 24 -6.16 8.02 5.01
C ARG A 24 -4.74 7.56 4.76
N GLY A 25 -4.60 6.55 3.92
CA GLY A 25 -3.32 6.11 3.37
C GLY A 25 -3.39 4.67 2.89
N GLU A 26 -3.06 4.45 1.62
CA GLU A 26 -2.85 3.12 1.07
C GLU A 26 -1.50 2.57 1.48
N THR A 27 -1.45 1.26 1.76
CA THR A 27 -0.20 0.54 2.00
C THR A 27 0.35 0.02 0.68
N CYS A 28 1.35 0.70 0.13
CA CYS A 28 2.03 0.27 -1.09
C CYS A 28 3.09 -0.80 -0.77
N LEU A 29 2.81 -2.05 -1.12
CA LEU A 29 3.73 -3.17 -0.91
C LEU A 29 4.56 -3.43 -2.16
N ALA A 30 5.88 -3.47 -2.01
CA ALA A 30 6.78 -3.81 -3.11
C ALA A 30 6.64 -5.31 -3.46
N PRO A 31 6.58 -5.67 -4.75
CA PRO A 31 6.54 -7.07 -5.15
C PRO A 31 7.86 -7.79 -4.84
N GLU A 32 7.76 -9.11 -4.63
CA GLU A 32 8.94 -9.96 -4.42
C GLU A 32 9.74 -10.13 -5.71
N ARG A 33 11.07 -10.17 -5.60
CA ARG A 33 11.94 -10.34 -6.78
C ARG A 33 11.86 -11.78 -7.29
N PRO A 34 11.73 -11.98 -8.62
CA PRO A 34 11.72 -13.32 -9.20
C PRO A 34 13.06 -14.03 -8.95
N PHE A 35 12.98 -15.33 -8.68
CA PHE A 35 14.14 -16.17 -8.42
C PHE A 35 14.71 -16.77 -9.71
N VAL A 36 16.04 -16.85 -9.80
CA VAL A 36 16.74 -17.55 -10.88
C VAL A 36 17.69 -18.58 -10.26
N PRO A 37 17.54 -19.88 -10.55
CA PRO A 37 18.46 -20.90 -10.08
C PRO A 37 19.89 -20.64 -10.56
N SER A 38 20.89 -20.95 -9.72
CA SER A 38 22.30 -20.89 -10.11
C SER A 38 22.70 -22.00 -11.09
N ASP A 39 22.00 -23.14 -11.05
CA ASP A 39 22.17 -24.21 -12.03
C ASP A 39 21.56 -23.82 -13.38
N ARG A 40 22.41 -23.85 -14.42
CA ARG A 40 22.00 -23.49 -15.78
C ARG A 40 21.08 -24.52 -16.42
N HIS A 41 21.15 -25.78 -16.02
CA HIS A 41 20.21 -26.79 -16.54
C HIS A 41 18.81 -26.48 -16.00
N ALA A 42 18.66 -26.33 -14.69
CA ALA A 42 17.40 -25.92 -14.06
C ALA A 42 16.87 -24.59 -14.63
N ALA A 43 17.72 -23.58 -14.81
CA ALA A 43 17.29 -22.31 -15.39
C ALA A 43 16.74 -22.44 -16.82
N ARG A 44 17.27 -23.37 -17.63
CA ARG A 44 16.76 -23.65 -18.99
C ARG A 44 15.49 -24.49 -18.96
N GLU A 45 15.44 -25.50 -18.09
CA GLU A 45 14.29 -26.38 -17.91
C GLU A 45 13.05 -25.59 -17.50
N TYR A 46 13.21 -24.60 -16.62
CA TYR A 46 12.11 -23.76 -16.11
C TYR A 46 12.07 -22.36 -16.75
N ALA A 47 12.69 -22.16 -17.92
CA ALA A 47 12.86 -20.83 -18.53
C ALA A 47 11.52 -20.09 -18.77
N ASP A 48 10.47 -20.81 -19.16
CA ASP A 48 9.16 -20.20 -19.41
C ASP A 48 8.45 -19.79 -18.12
N LEU A 49 8.60 -20.58 -17.04
CA LEU A 49 8.10 -20.21 -15.72
C LEU A 49 8.83 -18.99 -15.18
N ILE A 50 10.16 -19.00 -15.23
CA ILE A 50 10.99 -17.87 -14.80
C ILE A 50 10.62 -16.62 -15.61
N ARG A 51 10.49 -16.72 -16.94
CA ARG A 51 10.07 -15.58 -17.77
C ARG A 51 8.75 -14.99 -17.29
N LYS A 52 7.75 -15.84 -17.03
CA LYS A 52 6.46 -15.41 -16.52
C LYS A 52 6.57 -14.71 -15.17
N ASP A 53 7.40 -15.20 -14.26
CA ASP A 53 7.62 -14.56 -12.96
C ASP A 53 8.22 -13.15 -13.11
N PHE A 54 9.13 -12.95 -14.06
CA PHE A 54 9.65 -11.62 -14.40
C PHE A 54 8.57 -10.70 -15.00
N GLU A 55 7.74 -11.22 -15.90
CA GLU A 55 6.63 -10.46 -16.50
C GLU A 55 5.62 -10.01 -15.43
N ASN A 56 5.24 -10.92 -14.53
CA ASN A 56 4.38 -10.62 -13.38
C ASN A 56 5.02 -9.55 -12.48
N TYR A 57 6.29 -9.71 -12.11
CA TYR A 57 7.02 -8.73 -11.30
C TYR A 57 6.99 -7.33 -11.91
N ILE A 58 7.22 -7.22 -13.23
CA ILE A 58 7.22 -5.92 -13.93
C ILE A 58 5.83 -5.28 -13.87
N SER A 59 4.77 -6.06 -14.09
CA SER A 59 3.39 -5.60 -13.98
C SER A 59 3.06 -5.13 -12.56
N ASP A 60 3.42 -5.93 -11.55
CA ASP A 60 3.16 -5.60 -10.15
C ASP A 60 3.96 -4.38 -9.69
N MET A 61 5.15 -4.17 -10.25
CA MET A 61 5.96 -2.97 -9.96
C MET A 61 5.29 -1.69 -10.48
N GLN A 62 4.58 -1.74 -11.61
CA GLN A 62 3.80 -0.61 -12.10
C GLN A 62 2.66 -0.25 -11.14
N ASN A 63 1.94 -1.25 -10.64
CA ASN A 63 0.89 -1.07 -9.63
C ASN A 63 1.47 -0.46 -8.34
N TYR A 64 2.63 -0.96 -7.90
CA TYR A 64 3.32 -0.42 -6.74
C TYR A 64 3.69 1.07 -6.93
N PHE A 65 4.24 1.46 -8.08
CA PHE A 65 4.54 2.86 -8.35
C PHE A 65 3.29 3.75 -8.43
N GLN A 66 2.22 3.25 -9.03
CA GLN A 66 0.95 3.98 -9.07
C GLN A 66 0.40 4.25 -7.67
N CYS A 67 0.43 3.25 -6.79
CA CYS A 67 0.08 3.42 -5.38
C CYS A 67 0.96 4.49 -4.71
N MET A 68 2.28 4.37 -4.85
CA MET A 68 3.23 5.29 -4.23
C MET A 68 3.03 6.75 -4.68
N GLU A 69 2.76 6.96 -5.97
CA GLU A 69 2.48 8.29 -6.49
C GLU A 69 1.13 8.82 -6.02
N GLY A 70 0.11 7.96 -5.89
CA GLY A 70 -1.17 8.30 -5.27
C GLY A 70 -1.00 8.79 -3.84
N GLU A 71 -0.24 8.04 -3.03
CA GLU A 71 0.05 8.43 -1.64
C GLU A 71 0.87 9.71 -1.54
N ARG A 72 1.86 9.88 -2.43
CA ARG A 72 2.61 11.13 -2.55
C ARG A 72 1.66 12.30 -2.83
N SER A 73 0.83 12.19 -3.86
CA SER A 73 -0.12 13.25 -4.24
C SER A 73 -1.11 13.57 -3.12
N ARG A 74 -1.53 12.57 -2.34
CA ARG A 74 -2.43 12.74 -1.20
C ARG A 74 -1.75 13.45 -0.03
N ALA A 75 -0.53 13.05 0.33
CA ALA A 75 0.16 13.52 1.53
C ALA A 75 0.93 14.84 1.32
N PHE A 76 1.32 15.15 0.08
CA PHE A 76 2.14 16.32 -0.21
C PHE A 76 1.47 17.67 0.18
N PRO A 77 0.18 17.92 -0.09
CA PRO A 77 -0.48 19.16 0.33
C PRO A 77 -0.51 19.33 1.85
N GLU A 78 -0.78 18.25 2.60
CA GLU A 78 -0.79 18.26 4.06
C GLU A 78 0.61 18.62 4.61
N ALA A 79 1.65 17.97 4.08
CA ALA A 79 3.02 18.27 4.47
C ALA A 79 3.42 19.72 4.15
N GLN A 80 2.97 20.27 3.01
CA GLN A 80 3.20 21.66 2.64
C GLN A 80 2.51 22.62 3.62
N GLU A 81 1.25 22.39 3.94
CA GLU A 81 0.48 23.22 4.87
C GLU A 81 1.13 23.24 6.27
N VAL A 82 1.48 22.07 6.78
CA VAL A 82 2.13 21.93 8.10
C VAL A 82 3.48 22.65 8.11
N SER A 83 4.26 22.53 7.03
CA SER A 83 5.56 23.21 6.91
C SER A 83 5.41 24.74 6.89
N GLN A 84 4.39 25.28 6.21
CA GLN A 84 4.10 26.72 6.21
C GLN A 84 3.70 27.23 7.59
N LYS A 85 2.81 26.49 8.29
CA LYS A 85 2.40 26.82 9.66
C LYS A 85 3.59 26.84 10.61
N TYR A 86 4.52 25.89 10.47
CA TYR A 86 5.74 25.88 11.26
C TYR A 86 6.62 27.10 10.97
N GLY A 87 6.76 27.51 9.70
CA GLY A 87 7.48 28.73 9.34
C GLY A 87 6.91 29.98 10.02
N GLN A 88 5.58 30.13 10.02
CA GLN A 88 4.90 31.23 10.72
C GLN A 88 5.13 31.20 12.23
N PHE A 89 5.06 30.02 12.83
CA PHE A 89 5.36 29.83 14.25
C PHE A 89 6.78 30.28 14.60
N ILE A 90 7.77 29.93 13.78
CA ILE A 90 9.17 30.33 14.01
C ILE A 90 9.33 31.86 13.92
N GLN A 91 8.65 32.52 12.99
CA GLN A 91 8.67 33.99 12.93
C GLN A 91 8.08 34.60 14.21
N PHE A 92 6.91 34.12 14.63
CA PHE A 92 6.22 34.63 15.81
C PHE A 92 7.04 34.50 17.11
N VAL A 93 7.80 33.42 17.31
CA VAL A 93 8.59 33.22 18.54
C VAL A 93 9.93 33.95 18.55
N GLN A 94 10.35 34.51 17.40
CA GLN A 94 11.60 35.26 17.27
C GLN A 94 11.40 36.79 17.32
N GLU A 95 10.14 37.24 17.33
CA GLU A 95 9.74 38.62 17.64
C GLU A 95 9.81 38.89 19.15
#